data_AF-A0A6N2EGJ7-F1
#
_entry.id   AF-A0A6N2EGJ7-F1
#
_cell.length_a   1.000
_cell.length_b   1.000
_cell.length_c   1.000
_cell.angle_alpha   90.00
_cell.angle_beta   90.00
_cell.angle_gamma   90.00
#
_symmetry.space_group_name_H-M   'P 1'
#
loop_
_entity.id
_entity.type
_entity.pdbx_description
1 polymer ?
#
loop_
_entity_poly.entity_id
_entity_poly.type
_entity_poly.pdbx_seq_one_letter_code
_entity_poly.pdbx_strand_id
1 'polypeptide(L)'
;MKRLLILVLLMSTVVLPSFASSPGSGADSPQTRSAQLTASESYNQGVNTAAYQHSSTGWGIGGFTGGLLFSWLGTGGAVLLAATSTPTPGYTPEEVEPMSYRRGYQDEARRKNIRSAAIPGVVMSTLWTLLVIAAASS
;
A
#
# COMPACT_ATOMS: atom_id res chain seq x y z
N MET A 1 -32.81 7.37 12.98
CA MET A 1 -31.91 6.63 12.04
C MET A 1 -30.88 7.52 11.36
N LYS A 2 -31.19 8.72 10.84
CA LYS A 2 -30.20 9.65 10.24
C LYS A 2 -29.01 10.03 11.15
N ARG A 3 -29.22 10.09 12.47
CA ARG A 3 -28.16 10.44 13.45
C ARG A 3 -27.19 9.28 13.75
N LEU A 4 -27.60 8.03 13.52
CA LEU A 4 -26.75 6.86 13.73
C LEU A 4 -25.69 6.74 12.62
N LEU A 5 -26.04 7.14 11.39
CA LEU A 5 -25.17 7.08 10.22
C LEU A 5 -24.02 8.11 10.29
N ILE A 6 -24.27 9.29 10.88
CA ILE A 6 -23.24 10.32 11.12
C ILE A 6 -22.25 9.87 12.21
N LEU A 7 -22.73 9.14 13.21
CA LEU A 7 -21.90 8.60 14.30
C LEU A 7 -20.95 7.48 13.82
N VAL A 8 -21.39 6.65 12.87
CA VAL A 8 -20.53 5.64 12.22
C VAL A 8 -19.48 6.30 11.31
N LEU A 9 -19.81 7.44 10.68
CA LEU A 9 -18.87 8.18 9.84
C LEU A 9 -17.77 8.91 10.65
N LEU A 10 -18.06 9.30 11.91
CA LEU A 10 -17.14 10.03 12.79
C LEU A 10 -16.16 9.15 13.58
N MET A 11 -16.42 7.84 13.69
CA MET A 11 -15.56 6.89 14.41
C MET A 11 -14.42 6.29 13.55
N SER A 12 -14.26 6.73 12.29
CA SER A 12 -13.21 6.23 11.40
C SER A 12 -11.89 7.01 11.49
N THR A 13 -11.67 7.80 12.55
CA THR A 13 -10.36 8.41 12.81
C THR A 13 -9.36 7.35 13.24
N VAL A 14 -8.70 6.78 12.24
CA VAL A 14 -7.38 6.14 12.23
C VAL A 14 -6.70 6.10 13.60
N VAL A 15 -6.80 4.96 14.28
CA VAL A 15 -5.86 4.60 15.35
C VAL A 15 -4.54 4.23 14.68
N LEU A 16 -3.57 5.14 14.72
CA LEU A 16 -2.19 4.82 14.41
C LEU A 16 -1.60 4.03 15.59
N PRO A 17 -0.98 2.86 15.39
CA PRO A 17 -0.14 2.27 16.43
C PRO A 17 1.10 3.15 16.62
N SER A 18 1.16 3.86 17.75
CA SER A 18 2.37 4.50 18.24
C SER A 18 3.36 3.42 18.67
N PHE A 19 4.30 3.08 17.79
CA PHE A 19 5.42 2.22 18.15
C PHE A 19 6.40 3.01 19.03
N ALA A 20 6.42 2.68 20.32
CA ALA A 20 7.44 3.13 21.25
C ALA A 20 8.77 2.44 20.91
N SER A 21 9.77 3.20 20.48
CA SER A 21 11.16 2.72 20.34
C SER A 21 11.93 3.02 21.62
N SER A 22 12.23 1.97 22.40
CA SER A 22 13.12 2.02 23.56
C SER A 22 14.58 2.10 23.09
N PRO A 23 15.45 2.95 23.69
CA PRO A 23 16.83 3.12 23.23
C PRO A 23 17.72 2.01 23.79
N GLY A 24 18.00 1.01 22.96
CA GLY A 24 18.99 -0.03 23.22
C GLY A 24 20.29 0.26 22.49
N SER A 25 21.31 0.69 23.22
CA SER A 25 22.69 0.86 22.77
C SER A 25 23.31 -0.49 22.37
N GLY A 26 23.73 -0.62 21.11
CA GLY A 26 24.51 -1.75 20.64
C GLY A 26 24.76 -1.63 19.15
N ALA A 27 26.03 -1.47 18.75
CA ALA A 27 26.46 -1.56 17.37
C ALA A 27 25.96 -2.90 16.77
N ASP A 28 25.38 -2.84 15.58
CA ASP A 28 24.75 -3.93 14.82
C ASP A 28 23.32 -4.37 15.23
N SER A 29 22.46 -3.41 15.57
CA SER A 29 21.02 -3.70 15.61
C SER A 29 20.44 -3.89 14.19
N PRO A 30 19.45 -4.78 13.98
CA PRO A 30 18.73 -4.92 12.70
C PRO A 30 18.15 -3.59 12.17
N GLN A 31 17.82 -2.67 13.07
CA GLN A 31 17.35 -1.32 12.74
C GLN A 31 18.45 -0.49 12.09
N THR A 32 19.68 -0.52 12.62
CA THR A 32 20.84 0.16 12.03
C THR A 32 21.15 -0.35 10.63
N ARG A 33 21.12 -1.68 10.41
CA ARG A 33 21.31 -2.28 9.09
C ARG A 33 20.20 -1.88 8.12
N SER A 34 18.95 -1.86 8.56
CA SER A 34 17.84 -1.40 7.71
C SER A 34 17.94 0.07 7.32
N ALA A 35 18.34 0.94 8.26
CA ALA A 35 18.54 2.35 8.00
C ALA A 35 19.70 2.60 7.02
N GLN A 36 20.80 1.84 7.16
CA GLN A 36 21.93 1.87 6.22
C GLN A 36 21.51 1.43 4.81
N LEU A 37 20.75 0.34 4.69
CA LEU A 37 20.23 -0.13 3.41
C LEU A 37 19.39 0.97 2.75
N THR A 38 18.45 1.59 3.47
CA THR A 38 17.57 2.63 2.92
C THR A 38 18.27 3.96 2.61
N ALA A 39 19.43 4.24 3.23
CA ALA A 39 20.19 5.48 3.03
C ALA A 39 21.17 5.40 1.85
N SER A 40 21.38 4.22 1.27
CA SER A 40 22.36 4.00 0.22
C SER A 40 21.86 4.40 -1.17
N GLU A 41 22.79 4.69 -2.08
CA GLU A 41 22.46 5.02 -3.48
C GLU A 41 21.78 3.85 -4.20
N SER A 42 22.23 2.62 -3.95
CA SER A 42 21.63 1.40 -4.51
C SER A 42 20.13 1.28 -4.19
N TYR A 43 19.69 1.75 -3.02
CA TYR A 43 18.27 1.78 -2.65
C TYR A 43 17.48 2.71 -3.57
N ASN A 44 17.98 3.93 -3.77
CA ASN A 44 17.34 4.91 -4.65
C ASN A 44 17.29 4.43 -6.10
N GLN A 45 18.34 3.72 -6.57
CA GLN A 45 18.32 3.09 -7.89
C GLN A 45 17.28 1.97 -7.99
N GLY A 46 17.10 1.18 -6.93
CA GLY A 46 16.03 0.18 -6.82
C GLY A 46 14.63 0.80 -6.88
N VAL A 47 14.41 1.86 -6.08
CA VAL A 47 13.17 2.66 -6.08
C VAL A 47 12.89 3.20 -7.48
N ASN A 48 13.89 3.81 -8.12
CA ASN A 48 13.73 4.41 -9.44
C ASN A 48 13.42 3.35 -10.51
N THR A 49 14.07 2.18 -10.43
CA THR A 49 13.78 1.06 -11.34
C THR A 49 12.34 0.58 -11.17
N ALA A 50 11.87 0.38 -9.93
CA ALA A 50 10.47 0.04 -9.67
C ALA A 50 9.53 1.16 -10.15
N ALA A 51 9.92 2.43 -10.02
CA ALA A 51 9.14 3.57 -10.49
C ALA A 51 8.89 3.57 -12.00
N TYR A 52 9.80 3.01 -12.81
CA TYR A 52 9.61 2.96 -14.27
C TYR A 52 9.19 1.59 -14.81
N GLN A 53 9.67 0.50 -14.22
CA GLN A 53 9.52 -0.84 -14.80
C GLN A 53 8.43 -1.68 -14.11
N HIS A 54 8.07 -1.36 -12.86
CA HIS A 54 7.07 -2.16 -12.15
C HIS A 54 5.64 -1.79 -12.59
N SER A 55 4.96 -2.76 -13.21
CA SER A 55 3.55 -2.65 -13.56
C SER A 55 2.67 -2.99 -12.36
N SER A 56 1.71 -2.11 -12.06
CA SER A 56 0.73 -2.29 -10.98
C SER A 56 -0.71 -2.38 -11.50
N THR A 57 -0.88 -2.49 -12.82
CA THR A 57 -2.19 -2.51 -13.49
C THR A 57 -3.09 -3.63 -12.97
N GLY A 58 -2.54 -4.82 -12.71
CA GLY A 58 -3.31 -5.94 -12.16
C GLY A 58 -3.93 -5.63 -10.79
N TRP A 59 -3.21 -4.91 -9.94
CA TRP A 59 -3.74 -4.44 -8.66
C TRP A 59 -4.82 -3.37 -8.84
N GLY A 60 -4.69 -2.53 -9.87
CA GLY A 60 -5.75 -1.61 -10.31
C GLY A 60 -7.06 -2.28 -10.62
N ILE A 61 -7.01 -3.35 -11.43
CA ILE A 61 -8.18 -4.15 -11.77
C ILE A 61 -8.75 -4.81 -10.51
N GLY A 62 -7.90 -5.41 -9.66
CA GLY A 62 -8.33 -6.03 -8.41
C GLY A 62 -9.03 -5.05 -7.47
N GLY A 63 -8.49 -3.83 -7.34
CA GLY A 63 -9.10 -2.74 -6.58
C GLY A 63 -10.46 -2.33 -7.13
N PHE A 64 -10.53 -2.08 -8.45
CA PHE A 64 -11.78 -1.73 -9.13
C PHE A 64 -12.86 -2.80 -8.96
N THR A 65 -12.54 -4.05 -9.32
CA THR A 65 -13.48 -5.18 -9.26
C THR A 65 -13.88 -5.49 -7.82
N GLY A 66 -12.95 -5.44 -6.86
CA GLY A 66 -13.25 -5.57 -5.45
C GLY A 66 -14.21 -4.47 -4.97
N GLY A 67 -13.93 -3.22 -5.32
CA GLY A 67 -14.77 -2.08 -4.99
C GLY A 67 -16.16 -2.13 -5.63
N LEU A 68 -16.31 -2.74 -6.80
CA LEU A 68 -17.60 -2.94 -7.47
C LEU A 68 -18.43 -4.04 -6.81
N LEU A 69 -17.84 -5.23 -6.61
CA LEU A 69 -18.58 -6.43 -6.17
C LEU A 69 -18.86 -6.43 -4.67
N PHE A 70 -17.92 -5.89 -3.87
CA PHE A 70 -17.95 -5.98 -2.42
C PHE A 70 -17.76 -4.63 -1.73
N SER A 71 -17.86 -3.51 -2.47
CA SER A 71 -17.70 -2.15 -1.95
C SER A 71 -16.41 -2.03 -1.12
N TRP A 72 -16.49 -1.38 0.04
CA TRP A 72 -15.37 -1.13 0.94
C TRP A 72 -14.65 -2.41 1.40
N LEU A 73 -15.36 -3.53 1.57
CA LEU A 73 -14.74 -4.81 1.95
C LEU A 73 -13.85 -5.33 0.82
N GLY A 74 -14.31 -5.25 -0.43
CA GLY A 74 -13.51 -5.67 -1.58
C GLY A 74 -12.29 -4.78 -1.81
N THR A 75 -12.47 -3.46 -1.69
CA THR A 75 -11.35 -2.49 -1.76
C THR A 75 -10.32 -2.76 -0.66
N GLY A 76 -10.76 -2.95 0.59
CA GLY A 76 -9.89 -3.26 1.70
C GLY A 76 -9.12 -4.58 1.51
N GLY A 77 -9.81 -5.62 1.04
CA GLY A 77 -9.19 -6.91 0.72
C GLY A 77 -8.12 -6.80 -0.37
N ALA A 78 -8.41 -6.10 -1.47
CA ALA A 78 -7.46 -5.89 -2.56
C ALA A 78 -6.21 -5.11 -2.09
N VAL A 79 -6.40 -4.09 -1.25
CA VAL A 79 -5.29 -3.30 -0.66
C VAL A 79 -4.45 -4.14 0.29
N LEU A 80 -5.06 -4.98 1.13
CA LEU A 80 -4.33 -5.87 2.02
C LEU A 80 -3.49 -6.89 1.24
N LEU A 81 -4.07 -7.51 0.23
CA LEU A 81 -3.33 -8.43 -0.64
C LEU A 81 -2.17 -7.72 -1.34
N ALA A 82 -2.38 -6.49 -1.84
CA ALA A 82 -1.33 -5.67 -2.42
C ALA A 82 -0.21 -5.36 -1.42
N ALA A 83 -0.56 -5.09 -0.16
CA ALA A 83 0.41 -4.82 0.91
C ALA A 83 1.24 -6.05 1.29
N THR A 84 0.69 -7.26 1.15
CA THR A 84 1.43 -8.50 1.39
C THR A 84 2.30 -8.95 0.21
N SER A 85 2.18 -8.29 -0.94
CA SER A 85 2.97 -8.66 -2.13
C SER A 85 4.47 -8.47 -1.91
N THR A 86 5.26 -9.41 -2.43
CA THR A 86 6.74 -9.38 -2.40
C THR A 86 7.28 -9.29 -3.83
N PRO A 87 7.12 -8.13 -4.50
CA PRO A 87 7.62 -7.95 -5.86
C PRO A 87 9.15 -8.08 -5.90
N THR A 88 9.70 -8.67 -6.96
CA THR A 88 11.14 -8.81 -7.14
C THR A 88 11.56 -8.24 -8.48
N PRO A 89 12.71 -7.54 -8.56
CA PRO A 89 13.22 -7.07 -9.85
C PRO A 89 13.60 -8.26 -10.72
N GLY A 90 13.36 -8.17 -12.03
CA GLY A 90 13.78 -9.19 -13.00
C GLY A 90 15.29 -9.21 -13.25
N TYR A 91 15.97 -8.09 -12.96
CA TYR A 91 17.41 -7.92 -13.09
C TYR A 91 17.93 -7.03 -11.96
N THR A 92 19.10 -7.37 -11.39
CA THR A 92 19.82 -6.52 -10.43
C THR A 92 21.18 -6.20 -11.05
N PRO A 93 21.54 -4.93 -11.24
CA PRO A 93 22.86 -4.55 -11.77
C PRO A 93 24.00 -5.10 -10.92
N GLU A 94 25.16 -5.36 -11.53
CA GLU A 94 26.32 -5.91 -10.82
C GLU A 94 27.04 -4.84 -9.99
N GLU A 95 26.87 -3.56 -10.35
CA GLU A 95 27.54 -2.41 -9.72
C GLU A 95 26.84 -1.90 -8.45
N VAL A 96 25.68 -2.46 -8.10
CA VAL A 96 24.89 -2.03 -6.94
C VAL A 96 24.95 -3.03 -5.81
N GLU A 97 24.78 -2.55 -4.57
CA GLU A 97 24.58 -3.44 -3.44
C GLU A 97 23.23 -4.18 -3.58
N PRO A 98 23.21 -5.52 -3.78
CA PRO A 98 22.00 -6.23 -4.20
C PRO A 98 20.87 -6.16 -3.17
N MET A 99 21.20 -6.21 -1.89
CA MET A 99 20.21 -6.21 -0.81
C MET A 99 19.50 -4.87 -0.68
N SER A 100 20.26 -3.79 -0.75
CA SER A 100 19.71 -2.43 -0.73
C SER A 100 18.85 -2.16 -1.97
N TYR A 101 19.35 -2.51 -3.15
CA TYR A 101 18.63 -2.35 -4.41
C TYR A 101 17.28 -3.08 -4.41
N ARG A 102 17.29 -4.37 -4.04
CA ARG A 102 16.07 -5.18 -3.99
C ARG A 102 15.06 -4.62 -2.98
N ARG A 103 15.53 -4.08 -1.86
CA ARG A 103 14.67 -3.46 -0.84
C ARG A 103 14.00 -2.19 -1.38
N GLY A 104 14.76 -1.30 -2.01
CA GLY A 104 14.21 -0.09 -2.64
C GLY A 104 13.20 -0.41 -3.74
N TYR A 105 13.50 -1.43 -4.56
CA TYR A 105 12.56 -1.93 -5.55
C TYR A 105 11.28 -2.44 -4.91
N GLN A 106 11.40 -3.29 -3.88
CA GLN A 106 10.27 -3.88 -3.16
C GLN A 106 9.35 -2.84 -2.54
N ASP A 107 9.94 -1.86 -1.85
CA ASP A 107 9.19 -0.83 -1.14
C ASP A 107 8.37 0.03 -2.11
N GLU A 108 8.97 0.49 -3.21
CA GLU A 108 8.25 1.31 -4.20
C GLU A 108 7.26 0.48 -5.04
N ALA A 109 7.62 -0.74 -5.44
CA ALA A 109 6.72 -1.63 -6.17
C ALA A 109 5.47 -1.99 -5.34
N ARG A 110 5.65 -2.30 -4.04
CA ARG A 110 4.54 -2.54 -3.11
C ARG A 110 3.67 -1.30 -2.94
N ARG A 111 4.29 -0.13 -2.76
CA ARG A 111 3.58 1.15 -2.63
C ARG A 111 2.73 1.45 -3.87
N LYS A 112 3.25 1.18 -5.07
CA LYS A 112 2.49 1.24 -6.32
C LYS A 112 1.32 0.26 -6.33
N ASN A 113 1.55 -1.01 -5.96
CA ASN A 113 0.48 -2.01 -5.90
C ASN A 113 -0.66 -1.55 -4.98
N ILE A 114 -0.33 -1.07 -3.79
CA ILE A 114 -1.30 -0.55 -2.82
C ILE A 114 -2.08 0.62 -3.40
N ARG A 115 -1.40 1.61 -3.98
CA ARG A 115 -2.05 2.80 -4.56
C ARG A 115 -2.94 2.43 -5.73
N SER A 116 -2.44 1.58 -6.61
CA SER A 116 -3.20 1.10 -7.77
C SER A 116 -4.42 0.30 -7.33
N ALA A 117 -4.36 -0.50 -6.25
CA ALA A 117 -5.57 -1.14 -5.71
C ALA A 117 -6.51 -0.14 -5.03
N ALA A 118 -5.97 0.77 -4.21
CA ALA A 118 -6.76 1.66 -3.36
C ALA A 118 -7.55 2.69 -4.16
N ILE A 119 -6.92 3.41 -5.09
CA ILE A 119 -7.54 4.54 -5.79
C ILE A 119 -8.82 4.12 -6.55
N PRO A 120 -8.77 3.19 -7.53
CA PRO A 120 -9.95 2.77 -8.25
C PRO A 120 -10.95 2.04 -7.34
N GLY A 121 -10.48 1.30 -6.33
CA GLY A 121 -11.36 0.66 -5.36
C GLY A 121 -12.18 1.66 -4.55
N VAL A 122 -11.54 2.69 -3.99
CA VAL A 122 -12.23 3.76 -3.23
C VAL A 122 -13.21 4.52 -4.11
N VAL A 123 -12.80 4.88 -5.34
CA VAL A 123 -13.70 5.55 -6.30
C VAL A 123 -14.93 4.69 -6.55
N MET A 124 -14.74 3.40 -6.87
CA MET A 124 -15.83 2.49 -7.20
C MET A 124 -16.72 2.19 -5.98
N SER A 125 -16.14 1.97 -4.80
CA SER A 125 -16.89 1.77 -3.56
C SER A 125 -17.74 2.99 -3.19
N THR A 126 -17.22 4.19 -3.42
CA THR A 126 -17.96 5.44 -3.20
C THR A 126 -19.15 5.54 -4.15
N LEU A 127 -18.92 5.32 -5.45
CA LEU A 127 -19.99 5.30 -6.46
C LEU A 127 -21.06 4.25 -6.14
N TRP A 128 -20.65 3.05 -5.74
CA TRP A 128 -21.55 1.98 -5.34
C TRP A 128 -22.40 2.37 -4.12
N THR A 129 -21.78 2.99 -3.12
CA THR A 129 -22.48 3.48 -1.92
C THR A 129 -23.54 4.52 -2.27
N LEU A 130 -23.20 5.48 -3.15
CA LEU A 130 -24.14 6.50 -3.61
C LEU A 130 -25.32 5.89 -4.39
N LEU A 131 -25.05 4.91 -5.26
CA LEU A 131 -26.08 4.20 -6.01
C LEU A 131 -27.05 3.47 -5.09
N VAL A 132 -26.55 2.76 -4.08
CA VAL A 132 -27.39 2.04 -3.10
C VAL A 132 -28.24 3.02 -2.29
N ILE A 133 -27.67 4.16 -1.86
CA ILE A 133 -28.43 5.20 -1.14
C ILE A 133 -29.53 5.77 -2.03
N ALA A 134 -29.21 6.09 -3.29
CA ALA A 134 -30.17 6.63 -4.24
C ALA A 134 -31.33 5.64 -4.47
N ALA A 135 -31.02 4.36 -4.73
CA ALA A 135 -32.00 3.30 -4.94
C ALA A 135 -32.84 2.99 -3.70
N ALA A 136 -32.30 3.17 -2.49
CA ALA A 136 -33.04 3.01 -1.24
C ALA A 136 -33.92 4.23 -0.89
N SER A 137 -33.70 5.37 -1.57
CA SER A 137 -34.42 6.62 -1.33
C SER A 137 -35.54 6.90 -2.33
N SER A 138 -35.61 6.11 -3.41
CA SER A 138 -36.70 6.09 -4.41
C SER A 138 -37.78 5.09 -4.01
#